data_AF-A0AAP6YIS0-F1
#
_entry.id   AF-A0AAP6YIS0-F1
#
_cell.length_a   1.000
_cell.length_b   1.000
_cell.length_c   1.000
_cell.angle_alpha   90.00
_cell.angle_beta   90.00
_cell.angle_gamma   90.00
#
_symmetry.space_group_name_H-M   'P 1'
#
loop_
_entity.id
_entity.type
_entity.pdbx_description
1 polymer ?
#
loop_
_entity_poly.entity_id
_entity_poly.type
_entity_poly.pdbx_seq_one_letter_code
_entity_poly.pdbx_strand_id
1 'polypeptide(L)'
;MKFVKDAELDQANLRIVVAACAMVYIGLLGFLPGQSVAHYVPVMIYIGLFLLASIVLRQVIARWPGHYPARRIFGMIHDYTGTSFGLVIGGEAALPLYAVMVWVNLGNGMRYGSRYLAIATGLALLALLIVYWLTPLWQAQPFMVLMLMITSTVIPVYAHLLLERTRKASEEAIAANLEKSRFLAQASHDLRQPIHSIGLFTACLREARLGDEERRLVDNIDRSLLNVSQLFRSILDLYTLDNGRLLPKYQVVHLGEWLAELLRQNAEAARWAGVELRLRPCAHWVRVDPALLATMVQNVLSNCFKYGGQRPVLVGVRRRGGGLMVEIHDQGRGIAQEHLPRVFEEFYRVRHLRDKDVEGVGLGLSIVKRLGLLMDMDVGLRSRVGRGTSVSLRGLPLATAPQQPVVRDDARQAGLLTGLKVCLVEDDHNVLLATQALLERWGCEVQAESSGHNLVSDCDIIVADYDLGNHATGIECIDQLRAQRGVAVPALILTGHDVERIQAALHDRQIAILSKPVRPAELRGTLRELSQGPVTG
;
A
#
# COMPACT_ATOMS: atom_id res chain seq x y z
N MET A 1 6.12 4.68 -13.47
CA MET A 1 6.03 4.81 -14.95
C MET A 1 5.08 3.72 -15.45
N LYS A 2 3.81 4.01 -15.72
CA LYS A 2 2.87 3.01 -16.23
C LYS A 2 3.30 2.65 -17.65
N PHE A 3 3.66 1.39 -17.91
CA PHE A 3 3.79 0.90 -19.28
C PHE A 3 2.43 1.07 -19.96
N VAL A 4 2.26 2.15 -20.72
CA VAL A 4 1.11 2.29 -21.62
C VAL A 4 1.36 1.29 -22.74
N LYS A 5 0.72 0.13 -22.65
CA LYS A 5 0.78 -0.90 -23.68
C LYS A 5 0.26 -0.29 -24.98
N ASP A 6 1.11 -0.18 -25.99
CA ASP A 6 0.72 0.38 -27.28
C ASP A 6 -0.12 -0.65 -28.05
N ALA A 7 -1.44 -0.55 -27.88
CA ALA A 7 -2.41 -1.46 -28.47
C ALA A 7 -2.32 -1.50 -30.01
N GLU A 8 -1.83 -0.44 -30.65
CA GLU A 8 -1.67 -0.39 -32.11
C GLU A 8 -0.44 -1.19 -32.57
N LEU A 9 0.64 -1.13 -31.80
CA LEU A 9 1.83 -1.96 -32.04
C LEU A 9 1.52 -3.45 -31.83
N ASP A 10 0.72 -3.79 -30.81
CA ASP A 10 0.24 -5.15 -30.57
C ASP A 10 -0.56 -5.70 -31.76
N GLN A 11 -1.46 -4.88 -32.34
CA GLN A 11 -2.22 -5.26 -33.53
C GLN A 11 -1.30 -5.47 -34.74
N ALA A 12 -0.32 -4.59 -34.94
CA ALA A 12 0.61 -4.68 -36.06
C ALA A 12 1.54 -5.91 -35.97
N ASN A 13 2.02 -6.24 -34.77
CA ASN A 13 2.78 -7.47 -34.52
C ASN A 13 1.94 -8.70 -34.85
N LEU A 14 0.70 -8.73 -34.38
CA LEU A 14 -0.18 -9.88 -34.55
C LEU A 14 -0.60 -10.09 -36.01
N ARG A 15 -0.79 -9.00 -36.76
CA ARG A 15 -1.02 -9.05 -38.22
C ARG A 15 0.09 -9.82 -38.94
N ILE A 16 1.35 -9.54 -38.61
CA ILE A 16 2.50 -10.21 -39.24
C ILE A 16 2.50 -11.70 -38.89
N VAL A 17 2.28 -12.05 -37.62
CA VAL A 17 2.21 -13.45 -37.17
C VAL A 17 1.09 -14.21 -37.90
N VAL A 18 -0.11 -13.65 -37.95
CA VAL A 18 -1.27 -14.29 -38.59
C VAL A 18 -1.06 -14.44 -40.09
N ALA A 19 -0.53 -13.43 -40.77
CA ALA A 19 -0.23 -13.50 -42.20
C ALA A 19 0.90 -14.50 -42.52
N ALA A 20 1.90 -14.65 -41.65
CA ALA A 20 2.92 -15.68 -41.79
C ALA A 20 2.32 -17.09 -41.67
N CYS A 21 1.43 -17.31 -40.69
CA CYS A 21 0.70 -18.57 -40.56
C CYS A 21 -0.18 -18.84 -41.80
N ALA A 22 -0.87 -17.81 -42.32
CA ALA A 22 -1.66 -17.93 -43.54
C ALA A 22 -0.80 -18.28 -44.76
N MET A 23 0.39 -17.69 -44.90
CA MET A 23 1.34 -18.02 -45.97
C MET A 23 1.75 -19.50 -45.93
N VAL A 24 2.09 -20.01 -44.74
CA VAL A 24 2.43 -21.43 -44.56
C VAL A 24 1.24 -22.32 -44.89
N TYR A 25 0.05 -21.98 -44.42
CA TYR A 25 -1.18 -22.74 -44.71
C TYR A 25 -1.46 -22.83 -46.21
N ILE A 26 -1.47 -21.69 -46.92
CA ILE A 26 -1.71 -21.65 -48.36
C ILE A 26 -0.61 -22.41 -49.14
N GLY A 27 0.64 -22.31 -48.71
CA GLY A 27 1.74 -23.08 -49.30
C GLY A 27 1.54 -24.59 -49.17
N LEU A 28 1.09 -25.06 -48.00
CA LEU A 28 0.81 -26.48 -47.75
C LEU A 28 -0.39 -27.01 -48.57
N LEU A 29 -1.42 -26.18 -48.80
CA LEU A 29 -2.57 -26.57 -49.64
C LEU A 29 -2.16 -26.99 -51.05
N GLY A 30 -1.13 -26.35 -51.63
CA GLY A 30 -0.64 -26.67 -52.96
C GLY A 30 -0.05 -28.08 -53.11
N PHE A 31 0.28 -28.74 -51.99
CA PHE A 31 0.82 -30.11 -51.96
C PHE A 31 -0.24 -31.18 -51.65
N LEU A 32 -1.49 -30.79 -51.42
CA LEU A 32 -2.56 -31.75 -51.15
C LEU A 32 -2.99 -32.50 -52.42
N PRO A 33 -3.42 -33.78 -52.30
CA PRO A 33 -3.90 -34.56 -53.44
C PRO A 33 -5.05 -33.84 -54.17
N GLY A 34 -4.92 -33.68 -55.49
CA GLY A 34 -5.93 -32.99 -56.31
C GLY A 34 -5.82 -31.47 -56.34
N GLN A 35 -4.83 -30.88 -55.67
CA GLN A 35 -4.51 -29.45 -55.72
C GLN A 35 -3.21 -29.22 -56.48
N SER A 36 -3.08 -28.05 -57.12
CA SER A 36 -1.84 -27.63 -57.78
C SER A 36 -1.31 -26.35 -57.14
N VAL A 37 -0.03 -26.36 -56.77
CA VAL A 37 0.68 -25.18 -56.23
C VAL A 37 0.47 -23.96 -57.13
N ALA A 38 0.45 -24.14 -58.46
CA ALA A 38 0.28 -23.06 -59.43
C ALA A 38 -0.99 -22.23 -59.22
N HIS A 39 -2.07 -22.87 -58.73
CA HIS A 39 -3.33 -22.19 -58.43
C HIS A 39 -3.21 -21.18 -57.28
N TYR A 40 -2.35 -21.48 -56.30
CA TYR A 40 -2.17 -20.66 -55.09
C TYR A 40 -1.02 -19.66 -55.19
N VAL A 41 -0.20 -19.71 -56.26
CA VAL A 41 0.91 -18.75 -56.47
C VAL A 41 0.46 -17.29 -56.39
N PRO A 42 -0.65 -16.84 -57.00
CA PRO A 42 -1.11 -15.46 -56.87
C PRO A 42 -1.43 -15.07 -55.42
N VAL A 43 -2.01 -16.00 -54.65
CA VAL A 43 -2.32 -15.79 -53.22
C VAL A 43 -1.04 -15.67 -52.41
N MET A 44 -0.04 -16.54 -52.65
CA MET A 44 1.24 -16.48 -51.96
C MET A 44 2.00 -15.18 -52.26
N ILE A 45 2.03 -14.73 -53.51
CA ILE A 45 2.64 -13.45 -53.90
C ILE A 45 1.95 -12.30 -53.17
N TYR A 46 0.63 -12.28 -53.15
CA TYR A 46 -0.13 -11.24 -52.48
C TYR A 46 0.08 -11.25 -50.95
N ILE A 47 0.11 -12.41 -50.29
CA ILE A 47 0.43 -12.49 -48.85
C ILE A 47 1.86 -11.98 -48.59
N GLY A 48 2.81 -12.22 -49.51
CA GLY A 48 4.17 -11.65 -49.43
C GLY A 48 4.17 -10.12 -49.47
N LEU A 49 3.44 -9.53 -50.42
CA LEU A 49 3.26 -8.07 -50.50
C LEU A 49 2.53 -7.52 -49.27
N PHE A 50 1.51 -8.22 -48.79
CA PHE A 50 0.77 -7.89 -47.57
C PHE A 50 1.68 -7.87 -46.34
N LEU A 51 2.56 -8.86 -46.20
CA LEU A 51 3.53 -8.96 -45.11
C LEU A 51 4.53 -7.81 -45.16
N LEU A 52 5.07 -7.49 -46.35
CA LEU A 52 5.97 -6.36 -46.53
C LEU A 52 5.31 -5.04 -46.09
N ALA A 53 4.09 -4.77 -46.57
CA ALA A 53 3.32 -3.60 -46.16
C ALA A 53 3.02 -3.60 -44.65
N SER A 54 2.74 -4.77 -44.06
CA SER A 54 2.49 -4.91 -42.62
C SER A 54 3.73 -4.61 -41.77
N ILE A 55 4.91 -5.03 -42.23
CA ILE A 55 6.19 -4.74 -41.58
C ILE A 55 6.49 -3.24 -41.66
N VAL A 56 6.29 -2.60 -42.81
CA VAL A 56 6.46 -1.15 -42.97
C VAL A 56 5.50 -0.40 -42.04
N LEU A 57 4.22 -0.77 -42.02
CA LEU A 57 3.22 -0.16 -41.16
C LEU A 57 3.58 -0.32 -39.66
N ARG A 58 4.06 -1.50 -39.25
CA ARG A 58 4.58 -1.73 -37.90
C ARG A 58 5.76 -0.80 -37.57
N GLN A 59 6.72 -0.64 -38.48
CA GLN A 59 7.87 0.26 -38.28
C GLN A 59 7.43 1.72 -38.16
N VAL A 60 6.44 2.15 -38.95
CA VAL A 60 5.84 3.48 -38.85
C VAL A 60 5.18 3.68 -37.48
N ILE A 61 4.43 2.69 -36.98
CA ILE A 61 3.80 2.75 -35.64
C ILE A 61 4.86 2.85 -34.55
N ALA A 62 5.91 2.03 -34.62
CA ALA A 62 7.00 2.04 -33.64
C ALA A 62 7.79 3.35 -33.64
N ARG A 63 7.97 3.98 -34.81
CA ARG A 63 8.68 5.25 -34.95
C ARG A 63 7.85 6.46 -34.53
N TRP A 64 6.52 6.39 -34.70
CA TRP A 64 5.58 7.46 -34.39
C TRP A 64 4.43 6.93 -33.52
N PRO A 65 4.68 6.66 -32.23
CA PRO A 65 3.65 6.19 -31.31
C PRO A 65 2.64 7.30 -31.05
N GLY A 66 1.35 6.95 -30.90
CA GLY A 66 0.29 7.92 -30.66
C GLY A 66 -1.07 7.47 -31.20
N HIS A 67 -2.09 8.32 -31.02
CA HIS A 67 -3.45 8.03 -31.47
C HIS A 67 -3.69 8.59 -32.88
N TYR A 68 -3.60 7.72 -33.90
CA TYR A 68 -3.82 8.09 -35.30
C TYR A 68 -5.01 7.31 -35.90
N PRO A 69 -6.24 7.86 -35.90
CA PRO A 69 -7.44 7.16 -36.40
C PRO A 69 -7.32 6.69 -37.86
N ALA A 70 -6.74 7.54 -38.74
CA ALA A 70 -6.54 7.21 -40.15
C ALA A 70 -5.63 5.98 -40.33
N ARG A 71 -4.57 5.87 -39.53
CA ARG A 71 -3.64 4.73 -39.55
C ARG A 71 -4.31 3.43 -39.11
N ARG A 72 -5.19 3.50 -38.11
CA ARG A 72 -5.99 2.35 -37.67
C ARG A 72 -6.98 1.89 -38.74
N ILE A 73 -7.70 2.83 -39.36
CA ILE A 73 -8.62 2.52 -40.45
C ILE A 73 -7.87 1.92 -41.65
N PHE A 74 -6.73 2.51 -42.03
CA PHE A 74 -5.86 1.96 -43.07
C PHE A 74 -5.44 0.52 -42.74
N GLY A 75 -5.03 0.26 -41.50
CA GLY A 75 -4.71 -1.08 -41.02
C GLY A 75 -5.88 -2.06 -41.16
N MET A 76 -7.11 -1.64 -40.84
CA MET A 76 -8.31 -2.47 -41.02
C MET A 76 -8.61 -2.75 -42.49
N ILE A 77 -8.55 -1.74 -43.35
CA ILE A 77 -8.77 -1.91 -44.79
C ILE A 77 -7.73 -2.86 -45.37
N HIS A 78 -6.46 -2.69 -44.98
CA HIS A 78 -5.38 -3.60 -45.36
C HIS A 78 -5.71 -5.04 -44.94
N ASP A 79 -6.08 -5.26 -43.67
CA ASP A 79 -6.46 -6.57 -43.14
C ASP A 79 -7.61 -7.23 -43.92
N TYR A 80 -8.71 -6.50 -44.12
CA TYR A 80 -9.90 -7.03 -44.81
C TYR A 80 -9.66 -7.28 -46.29
N THR A 81 -8.95 -6.39 -46.99
CA THR A 81 -8.53 -6.61 -48.38
C THR A 81 -7.62 -7.83 -48.47
N GLY A 82 -6.72 -7.97 -47.49
CA GLY A 82 -5.89 -9.16 -47.23
C GLY A 82 -6.69 -10.45 -47.28
N THR A 83 -7.65 -10.59 -46.38
CA THR A 83 -8.49 -11.77 -46.24
C THR A 83 -9.42 -11.98 -47.43
N SER A 84 -10.01 -10.93 -47.99
CA SER A 84 -10.92 -11.02 -49.14
C SER A 84 -10.23 -11.54 -50.39
N PHE A 85 -9.02 -11.05 -50.69
CA PHE A 85 -8.26 -11.53 -51.84
C PHE A 85 -7.97 -13.03 -51.74
N GLY A 86 -7.56 -13.49 -50.55
CA GLY A 86 -7.34 -14.91 -50.30
C GLY A 86 -8.60 -15.77 -50.47
N LEU A 87 -9.77 -15.26 -50.04
CA LEU A 87 -11.05 -15.96 -50.20
C LEU A 87 -11.56 -15.99 -51.65
N VAL A 88 -11.36 -14.91 -52.43
CA VAL A 88 -11.78 -14.85 -53.84
C VAL A 88 -10.98 -15.82 -54.69
N ILE A 89 -9.65 -15.84 -54.53
CA ILE A 89 -8.77 -16.66 -55.37
C ILE A 89 -8.65 -18.10 -54.85
N GLY A 90 -8.60 -18.30 -53.53
CA GLY A 90 -8.33 -19.61 -52.93
C GLY A 90 -9.53 -20.54 -52.77
N GLY A 91 -10.75 -20.12 -53.18
CA GLY A 91 -11.94 -20.96 -53.19
C GLY A 91 -12.33 -21.54 -51.81
N GLU A 92 -12.90 -22.75 -51.80
CA GLU A 92 -13.29 -23.44 -50.56
C GLU A 92 -12.10 -23.73 -49.63
N ALA A 93 -10.94 -24.05 -50.19
CA ALA A 93 -9.74 -24.37 -49.40
C ALA A 93 -9.23 -23.17 -48.57
N ALA A 94 -9.60 -21.94 -48.96
CA ALA A 94 -9.25 -20.72 -48.23
C ALA A 94 -10.22 -20.36 -47.10
N LEU A 95 -11.29 -21.14 -46.85
CA LEU A 95 -12.26 -20.87 -45.77
C LEU A 95 -11.64 -20.59 -44.39
N PRO A 96 -10.52 -21.22 -43.96
CA PRO A 96 -9.87 -20.85 -42.69
C PRO A 96 -9.43 -19.38 -42.58
N LEU A 97 -9.26 -18.65 -43.69
CA LEU A 97 -9.01 -17.21 -43.68
C LEU A 97 -10.20 -16.40 -43.14
N TYR A 98 -11.41 -16.96 -43.16
CA TYR A 98 -12.57 -16.37 -42.49
C TYR A 98 -12.35 -16.26 -40.97
N ALA A 99 -11.71 -17.26 -40.34
CA ALA A 99 -11.41 -17.19 -38.91
C ALA A 99 -10.48 -16.01 -38.58
N VAL A 100 -9.54 -15.70 -39.49
CA VAL A 100 -8.70 -14.50 -39.40
C VAL A 100 -9.54 -13.23 -39.48
N MET A 101 -10.53 -13.19 -40.38
CA MET A 101 -11.44 -12.05 -40.53
C MET A 101 -12.25 -11.77 -39.25
N VAL A 102 -12.83 -12.80 -38.63
CA VAL A 102 -13.55 -12.67 -37.35
C VAL A 102 -12.61 -12.23 -36.24
N TRP A 103 -11.40 -12.78 -36.21
CA TRP A 103 -10.38 -12.40 -35.25
C TRP A 103 -9.99 -10.92 -35.40
N VAL A 104 -9.78 -10.44 -36.64
CA VAL A 104 -9.47 -9.03 -36.93
C VAL A 104 -10.59 -8.15 -36.41
N ASN A 105 -11.85 -8.53 -36.67
CA ASN A 105 -13.00 -7.78 -36.20
C ASN A 105 -13.02 -7.64 -34.67
N LEU A 106 -12.92 -8.77 -33.96
CA LEU A 106 -12.89 -8.81 -32.50
C LEU A 106 -11.67 -8.04 -31.94
N GLY A 107 -10.50 -8.23 -32.55
CA GLY A 107 -9.25 -7.61 -32.14
C GLY A 107 -9.30 -6.09 -32.19
N ASN A 108 -9.93 -5.52 -33.21
CA ASN A 108 -10.13 -4.07 -33.32
C ASN A 108 -11.08 -3.54 -32.24
N GLY A 109 -12.16 -4.27 -31.93
CA GLY A 109 -13.09 -3.90 -30.86
C GLY A 109 -12.46 -3.93 -29.48
N MET A 110 -11.73 -5.00 -29.15
CA MET A 110 -11.09 -5.14 -27.84
C MET A 110 -9.97 -4.11 -27.60
N ARG A 111 -9.22 -3.74 -28.65
CA ARG A 111 -8.07 -2.83 -28.54
C ARG A 111 -8.45 -1.36 -28.63
N TYR A 112 -9.42 -1.02 -29.47
CA TYR A 112 -9.72 0.37 -29.79
C TYR A 112 -11.13 0.82 -29.34
N GLY A 113 -11.97 -0.11 -28.88
CA GLY A 113 -13.29 0.16 -28.33
C GLY A 113 -14.45 -0.10 -29.30
N SER A 114 -15.67 0.13 -28.81
CA SER A 114 -16.94 -0.23 -29.49
C SER A 114 -17.12 0.45 -30.86
N ARG A 115 -16.66 1.70 -31.01
CA ARG A 115 -16.72 2.41 -32.30
C ARG A 115 -15.93 1.68 -33.39
N TYR A 116 -14.73 1.24 -33.04
CA TYR A 116 -13.86 0.50 -33.97
C TYR A 116 -14.36 -0.93 -34.19
N LEU A 117 -15.04 -1.54 -33.22
CA LEU A 117 -15.74 -2.80 -33.42
C LEU A 117 -16.87 -2.67 -34.47
N ALA A 118 -17.66 -1.60 -34.38
CA ALA A 118 -18.74 -1.34 -35.33
C ALA A 118 -18.20 -1.10 -36.74
N ILE A 119 -17.15 -0.27 -36.87
CA ILE A 119 -16.47 -0.02 -38.15
C ILE A 119 -15.90 -1.33 -38.70
N ALA A 120 -15.19 -2.10 -37.88
CA ALA A 120 -14.59 -3.36 -38.30
C ALA A 120 -15.65 -4.39 -38.72
N THR A 121 -16.81 -4.43 -38.05
CA THR A 121 -17.93 -5.31 -38.42
C THR A 121 -18.54 -4.88 -39.74
N GLY A 122 -18.76 -3.58 -39.95
CA GLY A 122 -19.23 -3.05 -41.23
C GLY A 122 -18.28 -3.36 -42.39
N LEU A 123 -16.98 -3.17 -42.19
CA LEU A 123 -15.95 -3.52 -43.18
C LEU A 123 -15.92 -5.03 -43.45
N ALA A 124 -16.08 -5.87 -42.42
CA ALA A 124 -16.10 -7.32 -42.59
C ALA A 124 -17.30 -7.78 -43.43
N LEU A 125 -18.49 -7.24 -43.16
CA LEU A 125 -19.72 -7.55 -43.91
C LEU A 125 -19.60 -7.07 -45.36
N LEU A 126 -19.07 -5.87 -45.59
CA LEU A 126 -18.82 -5.36 -46.94
C LEU A 126 -17.82 -6.24 -47.70
N ALA A 127 -16.74 -6.64 -47.03
CA ALA A 127 -15.72 -7.52 -47.59
C ALA A 127 -16.27 -8.91 -47.94
N LEU A 128 -17.12 -9.50 -47.10
CA LEU A 128 -17.83 -10.76 -47.41
C LEU A 128 -18.81 -10.60 -48.58
N LEU A 129 -19.51 -9.47 -48.67
CA LEU A 129 -20.40 -9.16 -49.78
C LEU A 129 -19.60 -9.08 -51.10
N ILE A 130 -18.46 -8.39 -51.10
CA ILE A 130 -17.58 -8.32 -52.27
C ILE A 130 -17.10 -9.72 -52.69
N VAL A 131 -16.67 -10.55 -51.73
CA VAL A 131 -16.26 -11.94 -52.00
C VAL A 131 -17.40 -12.74 -52.66
N TYR A 132 -18.62 -12.61 -52.14
CA TYR A 132 -19.82 -13.25 -52.71
C TYR A 132 -20.10 -12.81 -54.16
N TRP A 133 -20.01 -11.52 -54.45
CA TRP A 133 -20.25 -10.99 -55.80
C TRP A 133 -19.19 -11.42 -56.82
N LEU A 134 -17.93 -11.53 -56.39
CA LEU A 134 -16.82 -11.87 -57.28
C LEU A 134 -16.61 -13.37 -57.49
N THR A 135 -17.23 -14.22 -56.66
CA THR A 135 -16.92 -15.66 -56.63
C THR A 135 -18.17 -16.50 -56.95
N PRO A 136 -18.32 -17.03 -58.18
CA PRO A 136 -19.49 -17.83 -58.56
C PRO A 136 -19.74 -19.04 -57.65
N LEU A 137 -18.66 -19.65 -57.13
CA LEU A 137 -18.72 -20.76 -56.18
C LEU A 137 -19.50 -20.39 -54.90
N TRP A 138 -19.32 -19.16 -54.41
CA TRP A 138 -19.99 -18.68 -53.20
C TRP A 138 -21.45 -18.31 -53.48
N GLN A 139 -21.77 -17.88 -54.70
CA GLN A 139 -23.14 -17.64 -55.15
C GLN A 139 -23.96 -18.94 -55.22
N ALA A 140 -23.31 -20.06 -55.53
CA ALA A 140 -23.93 -21.38 -55.49
C ALA A 140 -24.27 -21.86 -54.06
N GLN A 141 -23.65 -21.27 -53.03
CA GLN A 141 -23.83 -21.63 -51.63
C GLN A 141 -24.24 -20.42 -50.75
N PRO A 142 -25.40 -19.79 -51.01
CA PRO A 142 -25.80 -18.54 -50.33
C PRO A 142 -25.97 -18.69 -48.82
N PHE A 143 -26.38 -19.88 -48.34
CA PHE A 143 -26.54 -20.15 -46.91
C PHE A 143 -25.21 -20.19 -46.14
N MET A 144 -24.11 -20.62 -46.79
CA MET A 144 -22.78 -20.54 -46.18
C MET A 144 -22.39 -19.07 -45.97
N VAL A 145 -22.56 -18.22 -46.98
CA VAL A 145 -22.25 -16.79 -46.86
C VAL A 145 -23.12 -16.11 -45.81
N LEU A 146 -24.40 -16.43 -45.77
CA LEU A 146 -25.30 -15.95 -44.71
C LEU A 146 -24.80 -16.36 -43.32
N MET A 147 -24.38 -17.61 -43.13
CA MET A 147 -23.79 -18.07 -41.88
C MET A 147 -22.53 -17.26 -41.53
N LEU A 148 -21.63 -17.00 -42.48
CA LEU A 148 -20.41 -16.19 -42.27
C LEU A 148 -20.74 -14.74 -41.91
N MET A 149 -21.78 -14.14 -42.51
CA MET A 149 -22.23 -12.79 -42.17
C MET A 149 -22.85 -12.72 -40.77
N ILE A 150 -23.70 -13.70 -40.43
CA ILE A 150 -24.31 -13.82 -39.10
C ILE A 150 -23.22 -13.97 -38.04
N THR A 151 -22.29 -14.90 -38.22
CA THR A 151 -21.20 -15.16 -37.26
C THR A 151 -20.24 -13.96 -37.14
N SER A 152 -19.99 -13.22 -38.23
CA SER A 152 -19.21 -11.97 -38.20
C SER A 152 -19.88 -10.83 -37.43
N THR A 153 -21.19 -10.93 -37.19
CA THR A 153 -21.96 -9.93 -36.44
C THR A 153 -22.20 -10.38 -35.00
N VAL A 154 -22.64 -11.62 -34.81
CA VAL A 154 -23.03 -12.15 -33.50
C VAL A 154 -21.83 -12.32 -32.57
N ILE A 155 -20.71 -12.88 -33.05
CA ILE A 155 -19.53 -13.13 -32.20
C ILE A 155 -18.97 -11.83 -31.59
N PRO A 156 -18.70 -10.76 -32.39
CA PRO A 156 -18.16 -9.53 -31.82
C PRO A 156 -19.16 -8.80 -30.92
N VAL A 157 -20.46 -8.80 -31.26
CA VAL A 157 -21.51 -8.21 -30.40
C VAL A 157 -21.58 -8.94 -29.06
N TYR A 158 -21.59 -10.27 -29.06
CA TYR A 158 -21.59 -11.07 -27.84
C TYR A 158 -20.35 -10.79 -26.98
N ALA A 159 -19.17 -10.75 -27.60
CA ALA A 159 -17.93 -10.44 -26.90
C ALA A 159 -17.93 -9.03 -26.30
N HIS A 160 -18.48 -8.04 -26.99
CA HIS A 160 -18.62 -6.68 -26.48
C HIS A 160 -19.52 -6.63 -25.23
N LEU A 161 -20.69 -7.27 -25.30
CA LEU A 161 -21.63 -7.34 -24.17
C LEU A 161 -21.01 -8.03 -22.95
N LEU A 162 -20.26 -9.12 -23.16
CA LEU A 162 -19.59 -9.83 -22.08
C LEU A 162 -18.52 -8.96 -21.42
N LEU A 163 -17.66 -8.32 -22.22
CA LEU A 163 -16.60 -7.43 -21.72
C LEU A 163 -17.17 -6.24 -20.96
N GLU A 164 -18.26 -5.65 -21.44
CA GLU A 164 -18.91 -4.52 -20.77
C GLU A 164 -19.53 -4.93 -19.43
N ARG A 165 -20.20 -6.09 -19.37
CA ARG A 165 -20.72 -6.64 -18.11
C ARG A 165 -19.61 -6.94 -17.11
N THR A 166 -18.53 -7.59 -17.54
CA THR A 166 -17.40 -7.89 -16.67
C THR A 166 -16.73 -6.62 -16.16
N ARG A 167 -16.57 -5.61 -17.03
CA ARG A 167 -16.02 -4.31 -16.63
C ARG A 167 -16.91 -3.61 -15.61
N LYS A 168 -18.22 -3.55 -15.86
CA LYS A 168 -19.18 -2.92 -14.95
C LYS A 168 -19.20 -3.60 -13.58
N ALA A 169 -19.26 -4.93 -13.55
CA ALA A 169 -19.20 -5.70 -12.31
C ALA A 169 -17.88 -5.48 -11.55
N SER A 170 -16.75 -5.36 -12.27
CA SER A 170 -15.46 -5.02 -11.66
C SER A 170 -15.45 -3.61 -11.08
N GLU A 171 -16.00 -2.63 -11.79
CA GLU A 171 -16.08 -1.24 -11.33
C GLU A 171 -16.97 -1.12 -10.08
N GLU A 172 -18.13 -1.79 -10.08
CA GLU A 172 -19.05 -1.87 -8.93
C GLU A 172 -18.38 -2.53 -7.70
N ALA A 173 -17.67 -3.65 -7.90
CA ALA A 173 -16.95 -4.33 -6.83
C ALA A 173 -15.83 -3.45 -6.21
N ILE A 174 -15.08 -2.73 -7.06
CA ILE A 174 -14.04 -1.80 -6.59
C ILE A 174 -14.65 -0.64 -5.82
N ALA A 175 -15.75 -0.06 -6.32
CA ALA A 175 -16.46 1.04 -5.67
C ALA A 175 -16.99 0.62 -4.29
N ALA A 176 -17.65 -0.53 -4.20
CA ALA A 176 -18.17 -1.06 -2.94
C ALA A 176 -17.05 -1.31 -1.91
N ASN A 177 -15.89 -1.83 -2.35
CA ASN A 177 -14.75 -2.03 -1.45
C ASN A 177 -14.16 -0.70 -0.96
N LEU A 178 -14.07 0.30 -1.85
CA LEU A 178 -13.61 1.65 -1.49
C LEU A 178 -14.52 2.32 -0.46
N GLU A 179 -15.84 2.23 -0.64
CA GLU A 179 -16.83 2.76 0.28
C GLU A 179 -16.76 2.08 1.64
N LYS A 180 -16.71 0.73 1.67
CA LYS A 180 -16.53 -0.05 2.90
C LYS A 180 -15.27 0.38 3.65
N SER A 181 -14.18 0.62 2.93
CA SER A 181 -12.91 1.05 3.49
C SER A 181 -12.98 2.44 4.11
N ARG A 182 -13.62 3.40 3.42
CA ARG A 182 -13.83 4.75 3.94
C ARG A 182 -14.72 4.77 5.17
N PHE A 183 -15.81 3.99 5.16
CA PHE A 183 -16.71 3.86 6.29
C PHE A 183 -15.98 3.35 7.54
N LEU A 184 -15.15 2.31 7.40
CA LEU A 184 -14.39 1.75 8.51
C LEU A 184 -13.32 2.72 9.03
N ALA A 185 -12.64 3.46 8.14
CA ALA A 185 -11.67 4.48 8.54
C ALA A 185 -12.33 5.64 9.32
N GLN A 186 -13.50 6.10 8.89
CA GLN A 186 -14.26 7.13 9.60
C GLN A 186 -14.73 6.62 10.97
N ALA A 187 -15.34 5.42 11.02
CA ALA A 187 -15.78 4.81 12.26
C ALA A 187 -14.63 4.63 13.26
N SER A 188 -13.39 4.37 12.80
CA SER A 188 -12.21 4.37 13.66
C SER A 188 -11.99 5.70 14.34
N HIS A 189 -12.01 6.76 13.56
CA HIS A 189 -11.66 8.09 14.04
C HIS A 189 -12.64 8.48 15.15
N ASP A 190 -13.92 8.27 14.85
CA ASP A 190 -15.02 8.62 15.73
C ASP A 190 -15.07 7.74 17.00
N LEU A 191 -14.52 6.52 16.96
CA LEU A 191 -14.38 5.65 18.14
C LEU A 191 -13.08 5.90 18.92
N ARG A 192 -12.02 6.41 18.29
CA ARG A 192 -10.75 6.71 18.94
C ARG A 192 -10.87 7.89 19.91
N GLN A 193 -11.60 8.93 19.52
CA GLN A 193 -11.81 10.13 20.33
C GLN A 193 -12.44 9.83 21.71
N PRO A 194 -13.58 9.12 21.82
CA PRO A 194 -14.16 8.81 23.13
C PRO A 194 -13.27 7.88 23.95
N ILE A 195 -12.58 6.91 23.34
CA ILE A 195 -11.62 6.04 24.04
C ILE A 195 -10.47 6.87 24.63
N HIS A 196 -9.94 7.83 23.88
CA HIS A 196 -8.88 8.71 24.36
C HIS A 196 -9.35 9.57 25.54
N SER A 197 -10.54 10.16 25.44
CA SER A 197 -11.14 10.96 26.50
C SER A 197 -11.36 10.17 27.79
N ILE A 198 -11.91 8.95 27.70
CA ILE A 198 -12.10 8.09 28.87
C ILE A 198 -10.74 7.63 29.45
N GLY A 199 -9.71 7.44 28.61
CA GLY A 199 -8.34 7.18 29.04
C GLY A 199 -7.73 8.34 29.87
N LEU A 200 -8.02 9.58 29.50
CA LEU A 200 -7.60 10.75 30.27
C LEU A 200 -8.35 10.85 31.61
N PHE A 201 -9.67 10.60 31.63
CA PHE A 201 -10.45 10.60 32.87
C PHE A 201 -10.02 9.52 33.85
N THR A 202 -9.68 8.32 33.36
CA THR A 202 -9.14 7.24 34.20
C THR A 202 -7.75 7.58 34.74
N ALA A 203 -6.90 8.25 33.97
CA ALA A 203 -5.62 8.76 34.46
C ALA A 203 -5.81 9.81 35.58
N CYS A 204 -6.73 10.76 35.43
CA CYS A 204 -7.07 11.74 36.47
C CYS A 204 -7.60 11.07 37.75
N LEU A 205 -8.47 10.06 37.62
CA LEU A 205 -9.00 9.31 38.77
C LEU A 205 -7.89 8.56 39.51
N ARG A 206 -6.89 8.02 38.81
CA ARG A 206 -5.75 7.31 39.41
C ARG A 206 -4.86 8.19 40.29
N GLU A 207 -4.84 9.50 40.02
CA GLU A 207 -4.06 10.49 40.78
C GLU A 207 -4.87 11.11 41.93
N ALA A 208 -6.18 10.86 42.00
CA ALA A 208 -7.01 11.23 43.15
C ALA A 208 -6.71 10.34 44.37
N ARG A 209 -6.95 10.85 45.58
CA ARG A 209 -6.88 10.06 46.83
C ARG A 209 -8.06 9.09 46.94
N LEU A 210 -8.03 8.05 46.11
CA LEU A 210 -9.00 6.96 46.12
C LEU A 210 -8.67 5.92 47.20
N GLY A 211 -9.70 5.23 47.69
CA GLY A 211 -9.52 4.00 48.47
C GLY A 211 -9.04 2.84 47.60
N ASP A 212 -8.65 1.73 48.23
CA ASP A 212 -8.06 0.57 47.55
C ASP A 212 -9.04 -0.11 46.58
N GLU A 213 -10.34 -0.10 46.87
CA GLU A 213 -11.36 -0.67 45.98
C GLU A 213 -11.64 0.22 44.75
N GLU A 214 -11.76 1.54 44.93
CA GLU A 214 -11.97 2.46 43.81
C GLU A 214 -10.75 2.48 42.88
N ARG A 215 -9.54 2.41 43.43
CA ARG A 215 -8.31 2.32 42.62
C ARG A 215 -8.26 1.06 41.76
N ARG A 216 -8.69 -0.09 42.30
CA ARG A 216 -8.81 -1.34 41.53
C ARG A 216 -9.85 -1.25 40.42
N LEU A 217 -10.98 -0.57 40.66
CA LEU A 217 -11.99 -0.35 39.62
C LEU A 217 -11.46 0.53 38.50
N VAL A 218 -10.74 1.61 38.81
CA VAL A 218 -10.12 2.50 37.82
C VAL A 218 -9.06 1.74 37.00
N ASP A 219 -8.21 0.93 37.64
CA ASP A 219 -7.21 0.10 36.94
C ASP A 219 -7.86 -0.94 36.00
N ASN A 220 -9.05 -1.45 36.35
CA ASN A 220 -9.81 -2.37 35.50
C ASN A 220 -10.46 -1.65 34.31
N ILE A 221 -10.95 -0.42 34.51
CA ILE A 221 -11.51 0.42 33.43
C ILE A 221 -10.39 0.77 32.43
N ASP A 222 -9.24 1.24 32.91
CA ASP A 222 -8.08 1.58 32.08
C ASP A 222 -7.61 0.38 31.23
N ARG A 223 -7.50 -0.80 31.86
CA ARG A 223 -7.22 -2.07 31.14
C ARG A 223 -8.25 -2.38 30.07
N SER A 224 -9.54 -2.24 30.38
CA SER A 224 -10.62 -2.50 29.43
C SER A 224 -10.58 -1.52 28.25
N LEU A 225 -10.23 -0.26 28.48
CA LEU A 225 -10.07 0.75 27.45
C LEU A 225 -8.86 0.52 26.56
N LEU A 226 -7.72 0.17 27.14
CA LEU A 226 -6.53 -0.23 26.40
C LEU A 226 -6.83 -1.41 25.48
N ASN A 227 -7.55 -2.42 26.00
CA ASN A 227 -7.99 -3.56 25.21
C ASN A 227 -8.89 -3.13 24.04
N VAL A 228 -9.95 -2.35 24.28
CA VAL A 228 -10.87 -1.89 23.22
C VAL A 228 -10.13 -1.04 22.18
N SER A 229 -9.23 -0.15 22.60
CA SER A 229 -8.38 0.65 21.72
C SER A 229 -7.50 -0.21 20.82
N GLN A 230 -6.88 -1.24 21.40
CA GLN A 230 -6.05 -2.19 20.67
C GLN A 230 -6.87 -3.05 19.69
N LEU A 231 -8.11 -3.41 20.04
CA LEU A 231 -9.02 -4.11 19.14
C LEU A 231 -9.40 -3.28 17.93
N PHE A 232 -9.77 -2.02 18.13
CA PHE A 232 -10.08 -1.13 17.01
C PHE A 232 -8.88 -0.95 16.10
N ARG A 233 -7.70 -0.62 16.66
CA ARG A 233 -6.45 -0.53 15.89
C ARG A 233 -6.19 -1.80 15.09
N SER A 234 -6.32 -2.97 15.72
CA SER A 234 -6.10 -4.27 15.07
C SER A 234 -7.06 -4.54 13.89
N ILE A 235 -8.35 -4.22 14.05
CA ILE A 235 -9.34 -4.36 12.98
C ILE A 235 -8.99 -3.42 11.82
N LEU A 236 -8.57 -2.20 12.11
CA LEU A 236 -8.29 -1.20 11.09
C LEU A 236 -6.98 -1.45 10.37
N ASP A 237 -5.95 -1.88 11.08
CA ASP A 237 -4.68 -2.29 10.49
C ASP A 237 -4.95 -3.43 9.49
N LEU A 238 -5.79 -4.41 9.85
CA LEU A 238 -6.24 -5.47 8.94
C LEU A 238 -6.92 -4.92 7.68
N TYR A 239 -7.92 -4.04 7.83
CA TYR A 239 -8.63 -3.47 6.69
C TYR A 239 -7.76 -2.54 5.84
N THR A 240 -6.80 -1.82 6.44
CA THR A 240 -5.88 -0.95 5.71
C THR A 240 -4.85 -1.78 4.93
N LEU A 241 -4.41 -2.90 5.50
CA LEU A 241 -3.57 -3.91 4.84
C LEU A 241 -4.30 -4.62 3.69
N ASP A 242 -5.59 -4.94 3.83
CA ASP A 242 -6.43 -5.55 2.77
C ASP A 242 -6.51 -4.71 1.50
N ASN A 243 -6.53 -3.39 1.64
CA ASN A 243 -6.72 -2.48 0.52
C ASN A 243 -5.42 -2.02 -0.14
N GLY A 244 -4.25 -2.53 0.28
CA GLY A 244 -2.95 -2.16 -0.28
C GLY A 244 -2.60 -0.68 -0.13
N ARG A 245 -3.26 0.04 0.78
CA ARG A 245 -3.06 1.48 1.01
C ARG A 245 -1.89 1.80 1.93
N LEU A 246 -1.43 0.82 2.70
CA LEU A 246 -0.29 0.96 3.60
C LEU A 246 1.01 0.75 2.81
N LEU A 247 1.79 1.81 2.63
CA LEU A 247 3.13 1.75 2.02
C LEU A 247 4.18 1.83 3.12
N PRO A 248 5.08 0.83 3.27
CA PRO A 248 6.13 0.88 4.28
C PRO A 248 7.11 2.03 4.05
N LYS A 249 7.43 2.76 5.12
CA LYS A 249 8.42 3.84 5.14
C LYS A 249 9.77 3.29 5.62
N TYR A 250 10.56 2.79 4.69
CA TYR A 250 11.86 2.19 4.99
C TYR A 250 12.89 3.22 5.44
N GLN A 251 13.48 2.98 6.61
CA GLN A 251 14.56 3.79 7.20
C GLN A 251 15.73 2.89 7.62
N VAL A 252 16.93 3.47 7.72
CA VAL A 252 18.11 2.77 8.24
C VAL A 252 18.13 2.91 9.76
N VAL A 253 18.00 1.78 10.46
CA VAL A 253 17.81 1.74 11.92
C VAL A 253 18.90 0.91 12.57
N HIS A 254 19.46 1.40 13.67
CA HIS A 254 20.34 0.60 14.54
C HIS A 254 19.49 -0.39 15.36
N LEU A 255 19.45 -1.64 14.91
CA LEU A 255 18.50 -2.64 15.38
C LEU A 255 18.64 -2.95 16.88
N GLY A 256 19.87 -2.91 17.40
CA GLY A 256 20.13 -3.19 18.81
C GLY A 256 19.58 -2.12 19.75
N GLU A 257 19.84 -0.84 19.46
CA GLU A 257 19.32 0.29 20.24
C GLU A 257 17.80 0.39 20.11
N TRP A 258 17.28 0.19 18.90
CA TRP A 258 15.84 0.18 18.67
C TRP A 258 15.12 -0.92 19.46
N LEU A 259 15.66 -2.15 19.48
CA LEU A 259 15.11 -3.24 20.30
C LEU A 259 15.22 -2.95 21.80
N ALA A 260 16.33 -2.36 22.25
CA ALA A 260 16.52 -1.99 23.65
C ALA A 260 15.49 -0.97 24.12
N GLU A 261 15.26 0.07 23.32
CA GLU A 261 14.26 1.11 23.61
C GLU A 261 12.84 0.53 23.60
N LEU A 262 12.50 -0.32 22.62
CA LEU A 262 11.20 -0.97 22.57
C LEU A 262 10.95 -1.87 23.80
N LEU A 263 11.96 -2.62 24.25
CA LEU A 263 11.84 -3.44 25.45
C LEU A 263 11.75 -2.60 26.72
N ARG A 264 12.45 -1.46 26.79
CA ARG A 264 12.34 -0.50 27.90
C ARG A 264 10.92 0.06 28.00
N GLN A 265 10.29 0.40 26.88
CA GLN A 265 8.90 0.86 26.82
C GLN A 265 7.89 -0.21 27.29
N ASN A 266 8.22 -1.50 27.14
CA ASN A 266 7.38 -2.61 27.58
C ASN A 266 7.78 -3.19 28.95
N ALA A 267 8.77 -2.61 29.63
CA ALA A 267 9.28 -3.12 30.90
C ALA A 267 8.23 -3.06 32.01
N GLU A 268 7.37 -2.04 32.02
CA GLU A 268 6.27 -1.97 32.97
C GLU A 268 5.26 -3.08 32.71
N ALA A 269 4.68 -3.17 31.50
CA ALA A 269 3.74 -4.24 31.15
C ALA A 269 4.31 -5.65 31.45
N ALA A 270 5.60 -5.88 31.20
CA ALA A 270 6.27 -7.13 31.55
C ALA A 270 6.33 -7.37 33.06
N ARG A 271 6.66 -6.36 33.87
CA ARG A 271 6.64 -6.44 35.35
C ARG A 271 5.25 -6.78 35.89
N TRP A 272 4.21 -6.12 35.37
CA TRP A 272 2.83 -6.40 35.75
C TRP A 272 2.41 -7.84 35.38
N ALA A 273 2.95 -8.38 34.29
CA ALA A 273 2.75 -9.76 33.87
C ALA A 273 3.68 -10.77 34.58
N GLY A 274 4.58 -10.33 35.48
CA GLY A 274 5.57 -11.19 36.14
C GLY A 274 6.63 -11.77 35.20
N VAL A 275 6.92 -11.07 34.09
CA VAL A 275 7.85 -11.52 33.04
C VAL A 275 9.11 -10.65 33.03
N GLU A 276 10.28 -11.29 33.00
CA GLU A 276 11.56 -10.63 32.80
C GLU A 276 11.90 -10.56 31.30
N LEU A 277 12.13 -9.36 30.75
CA LEU A 277 12.56 -9.17 29.37
C LEU A 277 14.10 -9.18 29.30
N ARG A 278 14.67 -10.09 28.50
CA ARG A 278 16.12 -10.18 28.26
C ARG A 278 16.45 -9.92 26.80
N LEU A 279 17.31 -8.95 26.55
CA LEU A 279 17.82 -8.66 25.20
C LEU A 279 19.25 -9.21 25.05
N ARG A 280 19.52 -9.88 23.93
CA ARG A 280 20.90 -10.11 23.46
C ARG A 280 21.35 -8.91 22.64
N PRO A 281 22.37 -8.15 23.09
CA PRO A 281 22.86 -6.99 22.35
C PRO A 281 23.29 -7.37 20.93
N CYS A 282 23.03 -6.48 19.97
CA CYS A 282 23.55 -6.58 18.61
C CYS A 282 23.90 -5.17 18.09
N ALA A 283 24.84 -5.09 17.16
CA ALA A 283 25.31 -3.82 16.58
C ALA A 283 25.08 -3.80 15.07
N HIS A 284 23.87 -4.19 14.65
CA HIS A 284 23.53 -4.29 13.23
C HIS A 284 22.60 -3.15 12.81
N TRP A 285 22.84 -2.66 11.60
CA TRP A 285 21.97 -1.70 10.93
C TRP A 285 21.10 -2.43 9.92
N VAL A 286 19.82 -2.08 9.87
CA VAL A 286 18.85 -2.68 8.94
C VAL A 286 18.03 -1.61 8.24
N ARG A 287 17.60 -1.89 7.01
CA ARG A 287 16.63 -1.05 6.31
C ARG A 287 15.22 -1.61 6.50
N VAL A 288 14.41 -0.97 7.34
CA VAL A 288 13.07 -1.42 7.73
C VAL A 288 12.16 -0.24 8.04
N ASP A 289 10.85 -0.44 8.05
CA ASP A 289 9.92 0.49 8.67
C ASP A 289 9.88 0.25 10.20
N PRO A 290 10.41 1.19 11.03
CA PRO A 290 10.49 1.00 12.48
C PRO A 290 9.13 0.92 13.16
N ALA A 291 8.10 1.59 12.62
CA ALA A 291 6.76 1.58 13.20
C ALA A 291 6.08 0.23 12.95
N LEU A 292 6.14 -0.29 11.72
CA LEU A 292 5.57 -1.61 11.40
C LEU A 292 6.31 -2.73 12.11
N LEU A 293 7.65 -2.65 12.21
CA LEU A 293 8.42 -3.62 12.98
C LEU A 293 8.09 -3.56 14.48
N ALA A 294 7.85 -2.37 15.04
CA ALA A 294 7.42 -2.21 16.43
C ALA A 294 6.09 -2.91 16.66
N THR A 295 5.11 -2.70 15.76
CA THR A 295 3.81 -3.36 15.81
C THR A 295 3.94 -4.88 15.77
N MET A 296 4.81 -5.42 14.90
CA MET A 296 5.05 -6.87 14.85
C MET A 296 5.63 -7.39 16.17
N VAL A 297 6.70 -6.76 16.69
CA VAL A 297 7.36 -7.19 17.92
C VAL A 297 6.43 -7.04 19.13
N GLN A 298 5.65 -5.96 19.21
CA GLN A 298 4.74 -5.69 20.32
C GLN A 298 3.57 -6.70 20.36
N ASN A 299 3.05 -7.11 19.20
CA ASN A 299 2.05 -8.18 19.12
C ASN A 299 2.62 -9.52 19.61
N VAL A 300 3.88 -9.82 19.30
CA VAL A 300 4.55 -11.03 19.80
C VAL A 300 4.79 -10.93 21.32
N LEU A 301 5.33 -9.82 21.82
CA LEU A 301 5.57 -9.61 23.25
C LEU A 301 4.28 -9.67 24.07
N SER A 302 3.18 -9.09 23.57
CA SER A 302 1.87 -9.18 24.20
C SER A 302 1.41 -10.64 24.37
N ASN A 303 1.62 -11.47 23.35
CA ASN A 303 1.35 -12.91 23.45
C ASN A 303 2.27 -13.59 24.48
N CYS A 304 3.55 -13.22 24.54
CA CYS A 304 4.46 -13.74 25.55
C CYS A 304 4.03 -13.35 26.98
N PHE A 305 3.49 -12.14 27.20
CA PHE A 305 2.99 -11.73 28.51
C PHE A 305 1.73 -12.51 28.91
N LYS A 306 0.82 -12.76 27.96
CA LYS A 306 -0.43 -13.50 28.20
C LYS A 306 -0.22 -15.00 28.40
N TYR A 307 0.73 -15.61 27.69
CA TYR A 307 0.88 -17.08 27.62
C TYR A 307 2.24 -17.61 28.12
N GLY A 308 3.19 -16.73 28.43
CA GLY A 308 4.57 -17.05 28.80
C GLY A 308 4.74 -17.62 30.21
N GLY A 309 3.67 -17.68 31.01
CA GLY A 309 3.68 -18.34 32.32
C GLY A 309 4.61 -17.70 33.34
N GLN A 310 4.75 -16.37 33.32
CA GLN A 310 5.60 -15.60 34.26
C GLN A 310 7.08 -16.01 34.22
N ARG A 311 7.58 -16.36 33.04
CA ARG A 311 8.98 -16.75 32.82
C ARG A 311 9.70 -15.74 31.93
N PRO A 312 11.04 -15.70 31.96
CA PRO A 312 11.80 -14.77 31.15
C PRO A 312 11.55 -14.94 29.64
N VAL A 313 11.44 -13.83 28.94
CA VAL A 313 11.34 -13.76 27.48
C VAL A 313 12.66 -13.26 26.92
N LEU A 314 13.25 -14.03 26.01
CA LEU A 314 14.52 -13.71 25.37
C LEU A 314 14.28 -13.14 23.97
N VAL A 315 14.79 -11.93 23.72
CA VAL A 315 14.83 -11.31 22.41
C VAL A 315 16.26 -11.30 21.91
N GLY A 316 16.48 -11.74 20.67
CA GLY A 316 17.79 -11.78 20.06
C GLY A 316 17.76 -11.62 18.55
N VAL A 317 18.92 -11.36 17.97
CA VAL A 317 19.10 -11.21 16.52
C VAL A 317 20.12 -12.23 16.04
N ARG A 318 19.83 -12.91 14.94
CA ARG A 318 20.75 -13.85 14.27
C ARG A 318 20.90 -13.48 12.80
N ARG A 319 22.09 -13.69 12.26
CA ARG A 319 22.32 -13.70 10.81
C ARG A 319 21.80 -15.01 10.24
N ARG A 320 20.99 -14.95 9.17
CA ARG A 320 20.48 -16.14 8.48
C ARG A 320 20.27 -15.81 7.00
N GLY A 321 21.00 -16.51 6.13
CA GLY A 321 21.05 -16.16 4.70
C GLY A 321 21.72 -14.81 4.47
N GLY A 322 21.20 -14.01 3.52
CA GLY A 322 21.67 -12.66 3.21
C GLY A 322 21.14 -11.54 4.12
N GLY A 323 20.41 -11.87 5.19
CA GLY A 323 19.75 -10.90 6.06
C GLY A 323 19.82 -11.26 7.55
N LEU A 324 19.10 -10.49 8.36
CA LEU A 324 18.93 -10.71 9.79
C LEU A 324 17.56 -11.32 10.10
N MET A 325 17.53 -12.00 11.25
CA MET A 325 16.34 -12.59 11.83
C MET A 325 16.25 -12.15 13.28
N VAL A 326 15.15 -11.51 13.66
CA VAL A 326 14.80 -11.26 15.07
C VAL A 326 14.07 -12.49 15.59
N GLU A 327 14.52 -13.03 16.71
CA GLU A 327 13.86 -14.15 17.40
C GLU A 327 13.40 -13.72 18.80
N ILE A 328 12.16 -14.06 19.12
CA ILE A 328 11.55 -13.84 20.44
C ILE A 328 11.17 -15.21 20.99
N HIS A 329 11.70 -15.55 22.16
CA HIS A 329 11.50 -16.84 22.81
C HIS A 329 10.82 -16.65 24.17
N ASP A 330 9.68 -17.30 24.36
CA ASP A 330 9.07 -17.49 25.68
C ASP A 330 9.25 -18.93 26.16
N GLN A 331 9.06 -19.14 27.46
CA GLN A 331 9.09 -20.46 28.11
C GLN A 331 7.71 -20.88 28.64
N GLY A 332 6.66 -20.39 27.99
CA GLY A 332 5.27 -20.59 28.40
C GLY A 332 4.75 -22.00 28.14
N ARG A 333 3.43 -22.13 28.15
CA ARG A 333 2.74 -23.42 27.97
C ARG A 333 2.99 -24.09 26.61
N GLY A 334 3.47 -23.33 25.63
CA GLY A 334 3.62 -23.80 24.26
C GLY A 334 2.28 -24.08 23.57
N ILE A 335 2.35 -24.47 22.30
CA ILE A 335 1.19 -24.68 21.41
C ILE A 335 1.28 -26.11 20.85
N ALA A 336 0.17 -26.84 20.89
CA ALA A 336 0.09 -28.17 20.30
C ALA A 336 0.23 -28.12 18.78
N GLN A 337 0.82 -29.17 18.20
CA GLN A 337 1.20 -29.19 16.79
C GLN A 337 0.00 -29.01 15.84
N GLU A 338 -1.17 -29.51 16.22
CA GLU A 338 -2.43 -29.36 15.48
C GLU A 338 -2.91 -27.92 15.33
N HIS A 339 -2.52 -27.02 16.25
CA HIS A 339 -2.93 -25.62 16.21
C HIS A 339 -1.94 -24.74 15.43
N LEU A 340 -0.68 -25.16 15.28
CA LEU A 340 0.38 -24.37 14.64
C LEU A 340 0.05 -23.86 13.22
N PRO A 341 -0.67 -24.59 12.35
CA PRO A 341 -1.06 -24.07 11.04
C PRO A 341 -2.07 -22.91 11.15
N ARG A 342 -2.89 -22.92 12.22
CA ARG A 342 -4.07 -22.09 12.39
C ARG A 342 -3.86 -20.87 13.28
N VAL A 343 -2.77 -20.80 14.06
CA VAL A 343 -2.49 -19.66 14.95
C VAL A 343 -2.30 -18.32 14.23
N PHE A 344 -2.13 -18.34 12.92
CA PHE A 344 -2.10 -17.15 12.07
C PHE A 344 -3.45 -16.82 11.41
N GLU A 345 -4.48 -17.66 11.59
CA GLU A 345 -5.85 -17.37 11.15
C GLU A 345 -6.46 -16.29 12.04
N GLU A 346 -7.26 -15.41 11.43
CA GLU A 346 -7.98 -14.37 12.14
C GLU A 346 -9.02 -14.98 13.09
N PHE A 347 -9.14 -14.40 14.29
CA PHE A 347 -10.07 -14.82 15.33
C PHE A 347 -9.84 -16.24 15.88
N TYR A 348 -8.80 -16.92 15.42
CA TYR A 348 -8.47 -18.26 15.89
C TYR A 348 -7.81 -18.21 17.26
N ARG A 349 -8.34 -19.01 18.20
CA ARG A 349 -7.81 -19.14 19.55
C ARG A 349 -7.80 -20.61 19.97
N VAL A 350 -6.70 -21.05 20.54
CA VAL A 350 -6.61 -22.34 21.23
C VAL A 350 -7.36 -22.21 22.56
N ARG A 351 -8.55 -22.81 22.66
CA ARG A 351 -9.38 -22.80 23.88
C ARG A 351 -9.00 -23.99 24.76
N HIS A 352 -8.39 -23.73 25.92
CA HIS A 352 -8.25 -24.75 26.96
C HIS A 352 -9.32 -24.59 28.04
N LEU A 353 -9.72 -25.70 28.70
CA LEU A 353 -10.72 -25.73 29.78
C LEU A 353 -10.41 -24.80 30.98
N ARG A 354 -9.16 -24.32 31.11
CA ARG A 354 -8.68 -23.37 32.14
C ARG A 354 -8.53 -21.92 31.66
N ASP A 355 -8.83 -21.59 30.40
CA ASP A 355 -8.61 -20.26 29.80
C ASP A 355 -9.79 -19.28 29.96
N LYS A 356 -10.66 -19.47 30.96
CA LYS A 356 -11.84 -18.61 31.13
C LYS A 356 -11.50 -17.10 31.29
N ASP A 357 -10.26 -16.77 31.66
CA ASP A 357 -9.86 -15.39 32.02
C ASP A 357 -8.78 -14.76 31.11
N VAL A 358 -8.38 -15.39 29.99
CA VAL A 358 -7.37 -14.77 29.09
C VAL A 358 -8.04 -13.93 28.00
N GLU A 359 -7.97 -12.61 28.14
CA GLU A 359 -8.54 -11.63 27.19
C GLU A 359 -7.73 -11.48 25.89
N GLY A 360 -8.42 -11.50 24.75
CA GLY A 360 -7.85 -11.26 23.42
C GLY A 360 -8.71 -11.75 22.26
N VAL A 361 -8.71 -11.05 21.12
CA VAL A 361 -9.56 -11.35 19.95
C VAL A 361 -8.92 -12.30 18.94
N GLY A 362 -7.62 -12.60 19.07
CA GLY A 362 -6.94 -13.56 18.18
C GLY A 362 -6.44 -12.94 16.87
N LEU A 363 -6.16 -11.63 16.85
CA LEU A 363 -5.66 -10.93 15.65
C LEU A 363 -4.15 -10.67 15.67
N GLY A 364 -3.49 -10.80 16.82
CA GLY A 364 -2.09 -10.37 16.96
C GLY A 364 -1.13 -11.08 16.00
N LEU A 365 -1.21 -12.41 15.88
CA LEU A 365 -0.34 -13.17 14.98
C LEU A 365 -0.74 -13.02 13.49
N SER A 366 -2.03 -12.84 13.18
CA SER A 366 -2.44 -12.59 11.79
C SER A 366 -1.92 -11.23 11.30
N ILE A 367 -1.93 -10.20 12.15
CA ILE A 367 -1.31 -8.90 11.86
C ILE A 367 0.20 -9.06 11.63
N VAL A 368 0.90 -9.80 12.49
CA VAL A 368 2.35 -10.04 12.32
C VAL A 368 2.63 -10.70 10.96
N LYS A 369 1.89 -11.75 10.60
CA LYS A 369 2.05 -12.43 9.31
C LYS A 369 1.82 -11.48 8.13
N ARG A 370 0.81 -10.61 8.24
CA ARG A 370 0.41 -9.70 7.18
C ARG A 370 1.38 -8.53 6.99
N LEU A 371 1.86 -7.95 8.09
CA LEU A 371 2.95 -6.98 8.07
C LEU A 371 4.25 -7.60 7.54
N GLY A 372 4.51 -8.87 7.86
CA GLY A 372 5.60 -9.63 7.28
C GLY A 372 5.51 -9.67 5.75
N LEU A 373 4.37 -10.09 5.20
CA LEU A 373 4.12 -10.10 3.76
C LEU A 373 4.28 -8.70 3.12
N LEU A 374 3.79 -7.64 3.78
CA LEU A 374 3.90 -6.27 3.29
C LEU A 374 5.37 -5.79 3.22
N MET A 375 6.20 -6.19 4.19
CA MET A 375 7.61 -5.81 4.26
C MET A 375 8.57 -6.83 3.62
N ASP A 376 8.05 -7.81 2.88
CA ASP A 376 8.82 -8.92 2.30
C ASP A 376 9.64 -9.71 3.34
N MET A 377 9.04 -9.93 4.50
CA MET A 377 9.61 -10.65 5.65
C MET A 377 8.89 -11.97 5.91
N ASP A 378 9.67 -13.03 6.14
CA ASP A 378 9.14 -14.36 6.50
C ASP A 378 8.92 -14.47 8.01
N VAL A 379 7.69 -14.80 8.41
CA VAL A 379 7.29 -14.97 9.81
C VAL A 379 7.18 -16.45 10.13
N GLY A 380 8.08 -16.94 10.97
CA GLY A 380 8.09 -18.32 11.45
C GLY A 380 7.65 -18.43 12.90
N LEU A 381 6.99 -19.53 13.25
CA LEU A 381 6.64 -19.87 14.63
C LEU A 381 7.00 -21.34 14.91
N ARG A 382 7.72 -21.57 16.00
CA ARG A 382 8.04 -22.91 16.52
C ARG A 382 7.58 -22.98 17.96
N SER A 383 6.79 -23.99 18.30
CA SER A 383 6.33 -24.17 19.68
C SER A 383 6.33 -25.64 20.05
N ARG A 384 6.54 -25.93 21.33
CA ARG A 384 6.39 -27.28 21.88
C ARG A 384 5.69 -27.17 23.22
N VAL A 385 4.65 -28.00 23.41
CA VAL A 385 3.86 -28.02 24.64
C VAL A 385 4.79 -28.22 25.86
N GLY A 386 4.62 -27.36 26.87
CA GLY A 386 5.41 -27.31 28.10
C GLY A 386 6.84 -26.74 27.96
N ARG A 387 7.28 -26.37 26.75
CA ARG A 387 8.63 -25.87 26.47
C ARG A 387 8.67 -24.41 25.97
N GLY A 388 7.51 -23.81 25.70
CA GLY A 388 7.36 -22.43 25.22
C GLY A 388 7.27 -22.29 23.71
N THR A 389 7.23 -21.03 23.25
CA THR A 389 7.10 -20.66 21.85
C THR A 389 8.27 -19.76 21.41
N SER A 390 8.64 -19.88 20.14
CA SER A 390 9.65 -19.06 19.48
C SER A 390 9.07 -18.50 18.20
N VAL A 391 9.03 -17.17 18.10
CA VAL A 391 8.62 -16.46 16.89
C VAL A 391 9.86 -15.87 16.23
N SER A 392 9.99 -16.05 14.92
CA SER A 392 11.12 -15.56 14.13
C SER A 392 10.65 -14.64 13.02
N LEU A 393 11.17 -13.41 12.96
CA LEU A 393 10.93 -12.43 11.91
C LEU A 393 12.18 -12.36 11.02
N ARG A 394 12.11 -12.90 9.80
CA ARG A 394 13.24 -13.06 8.88
C ARG A 394 13.14 -12.10 7.70
N GLY A 395 14.27 -11.84 7.05
CA GLY A 395 14.32 -11.04 5.83
C GLY A 395 14.67 -9.57 6.06
N LEU A 396 15.20 -9.22 7.24
CA LEU A 396 15.69 -7.86 7.49
C LEU A 396 16.98 -7.62 6.69
N PRO A 397 16.99 -6.74 5.68
CA PRO A 397 18.18 -6.47 4.89
C PRO A 397 19.20 -5.70 5.72
N LEU A 398 20.46 -6.15 5.71
CA LEU A 398 21.55 -5.39 6.32
C LEU A 398 21.73 -4.05 5.59
N ALA A 399 21.87 -3.00 6.37
CA ALA A 399 22.25 -1.68 5.90
C ALA A 399 23.64 -1.32 6.43
N THR A 400 24.28 -0.35 5.78
CA THR A 400 25.50 0.26 6.33
C THR A 400 25.08 1.40 7.25
N ALA A 401 25.83 1.62 8.33
CA ALA A 401 25.61 2.76 9.20
C ALA A 401 25.62 4.06 8.39
N PRO A 402 24.72 5.02 8.65
CA PRO A 402 24.83 6.37 8.10
C PRO A 402 26.19 6.96 8.49
N GLN A 403 26.92 7.56 7.53
CA GLN A 403 28.12 8.33 7.85
C GLN A 403 27.70 9.68 8.45
N GLN A 404 27.52 9.74 9.76
CA GLN A 404 27.38 10.99 10.51
C GLN A 404 28.20 10.94 11.80
N PRO A 405 28.75 12.08 12.24
CA PRO A 405 29.71 12.13 13.33
C PRO A 405 29.06 11.72 14.65
N VAL A 406 29.76 10.85 15.37
CA VAL A 406 29.35 10.34 16.68
C VAL A 406 29.38 11.49 17.69
N VAL A 407 28.22 12.02 18.07
CA VAL A 407 28.09 12.77 19.33
C VAL A 407 27.72 11.74 20.40
N ARG A 408 28.68 11.41 21.26
CA ARG A 408 28.50 10.56 22.44
C ARG A 408 28.40 11.41 23.69
N ASP A 409 27.48 10.98 24.54
CA ASP A 409 27.22 11.31 25.96
C ASP A 409 26.80 12.74 26.31
N ASP A 410 25.72 12.84 27.12
CA ASP A 410 25.90 13.36 28.49
C ASP A 410 24.68 13.21 29.40
N ALA A 411 24.86 12.40 30.44
CA ALA A 411 24.00 12.31 31.63
C ALA A 411 24.16 13.51 32.58
N ARG A 412 24.42 14.73 32.07
CA ARG A 412 24.76 15.93 32.87
C ARG A 412 23.83 17.13 32.71
N GLN A 413 22.69 17.01 32.04
CA GLN A 413 22.00 18.18 31.48
C GLN A 413 20.57 18.41 32.00
N ALA A 414 20.36 18.30 33.32
CA ALA A 414 19.05 18.48 33.95
C ALA A 414 18.59 19.95 34.13
N GLY A 415 19.39 20.96 33.74
CA GLY A 415 19.13 22.38 34.05
C GLY A 415 18.84 23.34 32.89
N LEU A 416 18.53 22.85 31.68
CA LEU A 416 18.52 23.68 30.45
C LEU A 416 17.15 24.20 29.96
N LEU A 417 16.03 23.80 30.59
CA LEU A 417 14.67 24.23 30.19
C LEU A 417 14.01 25.17 31.20
N THR A 418 14.60 25.34 32.37
CA THR A 418 14.07 26.19 33.43
C THR A 418 14.22 27.66 33.04
N GLY A 419 13.11 28.41 33.01
CA GLY A 419 13.04 29.82 32.61
C GLY A 419 12.82 30.06 31.11
N LEU A 420 12.68 29.02 30.29
CA LEU A 420 12.43 29.16 28.85
C LEU A 420 11.00 29.64 28.58
N LYS A 421 10.83 30.76 27.87
CA LYS A 421 9.50 31.28 27.52
C LYS A 421 8.97 30.59 26.26
N VAL A 422 7.88 29.86 26.39
CA VAL A 422 7.26 29.10 25.28
C VAL A 422 5.89 29.68 24.95
N CYS A 423 5.67 30.05 23.69
CA CYS A 423 4.34 30.35 23.19
C CYS A 423 3.74 29.08 22.59
N LEU A 424 2.68 28.57 23.21
CA LEU A 424 1.99 27.34 22.81
C LEU A 424 0.67 27.70 22.13
N VAL A 425 0.45 27.22 20.91
CA VAL A 425 -0.79 27.42 20.14
C VAL A 425 -1.41 26.07 19.77
N GLU A 426 -2.61 25.80 20.26
CA GLU A 426 -3.34 24.53 20.03
C GLU A 426 -4.86 24.78 20.12
N ASP A 427 -5.63 24.30 19.15
CA ASP A 427 -7.08 24.53 19.07
C ASP A 427 -7.89 23.61 20.00
N ASP A 428 -7.42 22.38 20.24
CA ASP A 428 -8.01 21.48 21.23
C ASP A 428 -7.63 21.90 22.66
N HIS A 429 -8.64 22.40 23.39
CA HIS A 429 -8.48 22.88 24.77
C HIS A 429 -7.87 21.84 25.72
N ASN A 430 -8.17 20.56 25.55
CA ASN A 430 -7.62 19.51 26.42
C ASN A 430 -6.13 19.26 26.11
N VAL A 431 -5.76 19.28 24.83
CA VAL A 431 -4.36 19.13 24.40
C VAL A 431 -3.53 20.35 24.81
N LEU A 432 -4.11 21.55 24.72
CA LEU A 432 -3.50 22.81 25.15
C LEU A 432 -3.14 22.75 26.65
N LEU A 433 -4.12 22.43 27.51
CA LEU A 433 -3.91 22.34 28.96
C LEU A 433 -2.90 21.26 29.34
N ALA A 434 -2.95 20.09 28.70
CA ALA A 434 -2.02 18.99 28.98
C ALA A 434 -0.58 19.35 28.58
N THR A 435 -0.41 19.99 27.43
CA THR A 435 0.92 20.39 26.93
C THR A 435 1.48 21.54 27.74
N GLN A 436 0.66 22.52 28.13
CA GLN A 436 1.03 23.60 29.05
C GLN A 436 1.54 23.05 30.38
N ALA A 437 0.75 22.19 31.04
CA ALA A 437 1.13 21.62 32.33
C ALA A 437 2.44 20.81 32.27
N LEU A 438 2.69 20.12 31.15
CA LEU A 438 3.93 19.38 30.93
C LEU A 438 5.15 20.31 30.82
N LEU A 439 5.03 21.40 30.06
CA LEU A 439 6.09 22.39 29.84
C LEU A 439 6.39 23.18 31.13
N GLU A 440 5.37 23.64 31.85
CA GLU A 440 5.53 24.31 33.14
C GLU A 440 6.22 23.41 34.16
N ARG A 441 5.92 22.11 34.17
CA ARG A 441 6.59 21.13 35.04
C ARG A 441 8.07 20.92 34.68
N TRP A 442 8.48 21.21 33.45
CA TRP A 442 9.90 21.25 33.06
C TRP A 442 10.59 22.57 33.40
N GLY A 443 9.84 23.53 33.96
CA GLY A 443 10.31 24.83 34.38
C GLY A 443 10.20 25.91 33.30
N CYS A 444 9.49 25.66 32.19
CA CYS A 444 9.23 26.68 31.17
C CYS A 444 8.16 27.67 31.64
N GLU A 445 8.23 28.92 31.16
CA GLU A 445 7.17 29.92 31.30
C GLU A 445 6.29 29.83 30.04
N VAL A 446 5.04 29.39 30.18
CA VAL A 446 4.19 29.07 29.02
C VAL A 446 3.10 30.12 28.84
N GLN A 447 3.02 30.70 27.64
CA GLN A 447 1.85 31.45 27.17
C GLN A 447 1.03 30.54 26.25
N ALA A 448 -0.12 30.06 26.74
CA ALA A 448 -1.00 29.16 26.01
C ALA A 448 -2.14 29.93 25.33
N GLU A 449 -2.32 29.70 24.03
CA GLU A 449 -3.31 30.38 23.19
C GLU A 449 -4.08 29.34 22.36
N SER A 450 -5.40 29.50 22.25
CA SER A 450 -6.25 28.57 21.49
C SER A 450 -6.42 28.92 20.01
N SER A 451 -5.84 30.05 19.58
CA SER A 451 -5.92 30.55 18.22
C SER A 451 -4.69 31.38 17.89
N GLY A 452 -4.28 31.34 16.62
CA GLY A 452 -3.19 32.15 16.08
C GLY A 452 -3.47 33.63 15.88
N HIS A 453 -4.71 34.09 16.06
CA HIS A 453 -5.10 35.46 15.73
C HIS A 453 -4.61 36.46 16.78
N ASN A 454 -4.00 37.57 16.31
CA ASN A 454 -3.47 38.65 17.15
C ASN A 454 -2.50 38.18 18.24
N LEU A 455 -1.74 37.13 17.97
CA LEU A 455 -0.75 36.57 18.89
C LEU A 455 0.35 37.61 19.16
N VAL A 456 0.47 38.09 20.41
CA VAL A 456 1.57 38.93 20.87
C VAL A 456 2.26 38.21 22.02
N SER A 457 3.52 37.84 21.83
CA SER A 457 4.29 37.08 22.82
C SER A 457 5.77 37.43 22.78
N ASP A 458 6.38 37.58 23.95
CA ASP A 458 7.83 37.73 24.14
C ASP A 458 8.50 36.36 24.41
N CYS A 459 8.18 35.36 23.57
CA CYS A 459 8.64 33.98 23.74
C CYS A 459 10.00 33.72 23.08
N ASP A 460 10.74 32.77 23.67
CA ASP A 460 12.00 32.25 23.13
C ASP A 460 11.75 31.17 22.08
N ILE A 461 10.66 30.40 22.20
CA ILE A 461 10.27 29.33 21.28
C ILE A 461 8.76 29.34 21.04
N ILE A 462 8.36 29.08 19.80
CA ILE A 462 6.96 28.86 19.40
C ILE A 462 6.70 27.36 19.26
N VAL A 463 5.64 26.86 19.88
CA VAL A 463 5.12 25.50 19.68
C VAL A 463 3.69 25.62 19.17
N ALA A 464 3.43 25.20 17.93
CA ALA A 464 2.10 25.33 17.33
C ALA A 464 1.60 24.00 16.78
N ASP A 465 0.31 23.70 16.94
CA ASP A 465 -0.32 22.68 16.11
C ASP A 465 -0.36 23.13 14.65
N TYR A 466 -0.24 22.19 13.73
CA TYR A 466 -0.34 22.46 12.31
C TYR A 466 -1.76 22.89 11.91
N ASP A 467 -2.78 22.20 12.44
CA ASP A 467 -4.19 22.45 12.15
C ASP A 467 -4.83 23.21 13.33
N LEU A 468 -5.05 24.52 13.18
CA LEU A 468 -5.67 25.36 14.23
C LEU A 468 -7.13 25.71 13.88
N GLY A 469 -7.87 24.71 13.38
CA GLY A 469 -9.24 24.86 12.90
C GLY A 469 -9.40 25.64 11.58
N ASN A 470 -10.60 26.19 11.33
CA ASN A 470 -10.99 26.77 10.04
C ASN A 470 -10.38 28.16 9.72
N HIS A 471 -9.52 28.71 10.57
CA HIS A 471 -9.18 30.14 10.54
C HIS A 471 -7.69 30.44 10.36
N ALA A 472 -6.77 29.51 10.65
CA ALA A 472 -5.33 29.67 10.41
C ALA A 472 -4.59 28.31 10.48
N THR A 473 -3.43 28.21 9.86
CA THR A 473 -2.48 27.11 10.06
C THR A 473 -1.39 27.49 11.06
N GLY A 474 -0.79 26.51 11.74
CA GLY A 474 0.35 26.74 12.64
C GLY A 474 1.52 27.46 11.97
N ILE A 475 1.70 27.23 10.67
CA ILE A 475 2.71 27.91 9.85
C ILE A 475 2.44 29.41 9.75
N GLU A 476 1.18 29.81 9.48
CA GLU A 476 0.78 31.21 9.39
C GLU A 476 0.94 31.93 10.73
N CYS A 477 0.67 31.23 11.83
CA CYS A 477 0.85 31.76 13.19
C CYS A 477 2.32 32.07 13.48
N ILE A 478 3.21 31.14 13.12
CA ILE A 478 4.67 31.30 13.27
C ILE A 478 5.17 32.49 12.44
N ASP A 479 4.73 32.60 11.18
CA ASP A 479 5.10 33.72 10.31
C ASP A 479 4.64 35.07 10.86
N GLN A 480 3.40 35.14 11.33
CA GLN A 480 2.83 36.35 11.89
C GLN A 480 3.61 36.81 13.12
N LEU A 481 3.94 35.89 14.03
CA LEU A 481 4.71 36.24 15.23
C LEU A 481 6.15 36.65 14.88
N ARG A 482 6.81 35.97 13.93
CA ARG A 482 8.15 36.34 13.45
C ARG A 482 8.16 37.72 12.80
N ALA A 483 7.16 38.02 11.97
CA ALA A 483 7.02 39.32 11.31
C ALA A 483 6.82 40.46 12.31
N GLN A 484 6.04 40.23 13.37
CA GLN A 484 5.83 41.21 14.45
C GLN A 484 7.06 41.41 15.32
N ARG A 485 7.78 40.33 15.65
CA ARG A 485 9.01 40.36 16.47
C ARG A 485 10.21 40.96 15.72
N GLY A 486 10.20 40.91 14.39
CA GLY A 486 11.35 41.28 13.56
C GLY A 486 12.55 40.33 13.71
N VAL A 487 12.35 39.16 14.35
CA VAL A 487 13.39 38.15 14.65
C VAL A 487 12.86 36.77 14.29
N ALA A 488 13.71 35.91 13.74
CA ALA A 488 13.40 34.52 13.44
C ALA A 488 13.38 33.66 14.72
N VAL A 489 12.34 33.80 15.53
CA VAL A 489 12.15 32.98 16.74
C VAL A 489 12.11 31.49 16.37
N PRO A 490 12.89 30.61 17.04
CA PRO A 490 12.81 29.16 16.85
C PRO A 490 11.38 28.66 17.00
N ALA A 491 10.98 27.73 16.14
CA ALA A 491 9.61 27.22 16.13
C ALA A 491 9.55 25.71 15.93
N LEU A 492 8.53 25.10 16.53
CA LEU A 492 8.20 23.69 16.47
C LEU A 492 6.74 23.52 16.07
N ILE A 493 6.48 22.71 15.05
CA ILE A 493 5.14 22.30 14.64
C ILE A 493 4.85 20.90 15.17
N LEU A 494 3.72 20.75 15.86
CA LEU A 494 3.12 19.46 16.19
C LEU A 494 2.11 19.13 15.08
N THR A 495 2.05 17.90 14.58
CA THR A 495 1.13 17.57 13.48
C THR A 495 0.64 16.14 13.47
N GLY A 496 -0.65 15.91 13.21
CA GLY A 496 -1.19 14.57 12.92
C GLY A 496 -0.99 14.11 11.46
N HIS A 497 -0.47 14.99 10.60
CA HIS A 497 -0.32 14.77 9.16
C HIS A 497 1.08 14.27 8.78
N ASP A 498 1.26 13.89 7.50
CA ASP A 498 2.55 13.37 7.01
C ASP A 498 3.64 14.45 7.05
N VAL A 499 4.67 14.23 7.88
CA VAL A 499 5.78 15.17 8.12
C VAL A 499 6.48 15.56 6.81
N GLU A 500 6.62 14.65 5.84
CA GLU A 500 7.25 14.94 4.54
C GLU A 500 6.46 15.94 3.70
N ARG A 501 5.12 15.90 3.79
CA ARG A 501 4.24 16.83 3.07
C ARG A 501 4.30 18.23 3.67
N ILE A 502 4.46 18.30 4.99
CA ILE A 502 4.61 19.57 5.71
C ILE A 502 6.02 20.13 5.51
N GLN A 503 7.06 19.29 5.54
CA GLN A 503 8.43 19.70 5.16
C GLN A 503 8.49 20.25 3.73
N ALA A 504 7.75 19.64 2.79
CA ALA A 504 7.64 20.17 1.44
C ALA A 504 6.92 21.53 1.38
N ALA A 505 5.97 21.80 2.28
CA ALA A 505 5.31 23.11 2.38
C ALA A 505 6.15 24.17 3.10
N LEU A 506 7.13 23.75 3.92
CA LEU A 506 7.94 24.60 4.79
C LEU A 506 9.19 25.23 4.14
N HIS A 507 9.39 25.08 2.81
CA HIS A 507 10.53 25.59 2.03
C HIS A 507 11.45 26.59 2.76
N ASP A 508 12.63 26.14 3.20
CA ASP A 508 13.70 26.93 3.86
C ASP A 508 13.36 27.61 5.21
N ARG A 509 12.21 27.30 5.82
CA ARG A 509 11.86 27.83 7.14
C ARG A 509 12.54 26.97 8.21
N GLN A 510 13.39 27.58 9.04
CA GLN A 510 13.98 26.96 10.24
C GLN A 510 12.87 26.64 11.26
N ILE A 511 12.14 25.55 11.04
CA ILE A 511 10.99 25.10 11.84
C ILE A 511 11.15 23.59 12.05
N ALA A 512 11.23 23.16 13.31
CA ALA A 512 11.23 21.74 13.66
C ALA A 512 9.82 21.16 13.56
N ILE A 513 9.69 19.85 13.34
CA ILE A 513 8.38 19.19 13.20
C ILE A 513 8.38 17.90 13.99
N LEU A 514 7.32 17.68 14.78
CA LEU A 514 7.05 16.43 15.47
C LEU A 514 5.65 15.91 15.12
N SER A 515 5.55 14.61 14.86
CA SER A 515 4.27 13.95 14.57
C SER A 515 3.52 13.57 15.86
N LYS A 516 2.23 13.93 15.95
CA LYS A 516 1.30 13.46 16.98
C LYS A 516 1.03 11.94 16.78
N PRO A 517 1.01 11.11 17.84
CA PRO A 517 1.15 11.45 19.26
C PRO A 517 2.61 11.71 19.65
N VAL A 518 2.88 12.88 20.22
CA VAL A 518 4.22 13.30 20.61
C VAL A 518 4.56 12.71 21.97
N ARG A 519 5.71 12.03 22.08
CA ARG A 519 6.19 11.53 23.37
C ARG A 519 6.84 12.68 24.15
N PRO A 520 6.64 12.78 25.48
CA PRO A 520 7.27 13.81 26.31
C PRO A 520 8.81 13.88 26.15
N ALA A 521 9.48 12.75 25.95
CA ALA A 521 10.92 12.72 25.73
C ALA A 521 11.35 13.36 24.40
N GLU A 522 10.58 13.16 23.33
CA GLU A 522 10.86 13.69 21.98
C GLU A 522 10.60 15.21 21.93
N LEU A 523 9.49 15.65 22.54
CA LEU A 523 9.19 17.08 22.72
C LEU A 523 10.31 17.78 23.51
N ARG A 524 10.72 17.18 24.63
CA ARG A 524 11.79 17.71 25.47
C ARG A 524 13.13 17.77 24.74
N GLY A 525 13.48 16.75 23.95
CA GLY A 525 14.71 16.74 23.16
C GLY A 525 14.73 17.88 22.14
N THR A 526 13.65 18.01 21.39
CA THR A 526 13.53 19.01 20.30
C THR A 526 13.55 20.45 20.83
N LEU A 527 12.85 20.72 21.93
CA LEU A 527 12.88 22.05 22.57
C LEU A 527 14.26 22.44 23.07
N ARG A 528 15.09 21.46 23.48
CA ARG A 528 16.47 21.70 23.92
C ARG A 528 17.41 21.97 22.76
N GLU A 529 17.22 21.31 21.63
CA GLU A 529 17.98 21.61 20.41
C GLU A 529 17.66 23.02 19.91
N LEU A 530 16.37 23.39 19.90
CA LEU A 530 15.94 24.72 19.49
C LEU A 530 16.41 25.84 20.42
N SER A 531 16.53 25.59 21.73
CA SER A 531 17.00 26.60 22.69
C SER A 531 18.51 26.86 22.63
N GLN A 532 19.30 26.02 21.96
CA GLN A 532 20.76 26.14 21.91
C GLN A 532 21.30 26.94 20.70
N GLY A 533 20.44 27.31 19.74
CA GLY A 533 20.84 28.07 18.53
C GLY A 533 21.75 27.27 17.57
N PRO A 534 22.01 27.76 16.34
CA PRO A 534 22.85 27.05 15.39
C PRO A 534 24.30 27.06 15.87
N VAL A 535 24.88 25.87 16.09
CA VAL A 535 26.33 25.70 16.17
C VAL A 535 26.89 26.06 14.80
N THR A 536 27.55 27.21 14.71
CA THR A 536 28.30 27.62 13.52
C THR A 536 29.41 26.62 13.28
N GLY A 537 29.30 25.86 12.19
CA GLY A 537 30.32 24.98 11.65
C GLY A 537 30.50 25.27 10.17
#